data_AF-A0A1E5H1N7-F1
#
_entry.id   AF-A0A1E5H1N7-F1
#
_cell.length_a   1.000
_cell.length_b   1.000
_cell.length_c   1.000
_cell.angle_alpha   90.00
_cell.angle_beta   90.00
_cell.angle_gamma   90.00
#
_symmetry.space_group_name_H-M   'P 1'
#
loop_
_entity.id
_entity.type
_entity.pdbx_description
1 polymer ?
#
loop_
_entity_poly.entity_id
_entity_poly.type
_entity_poly.pdbx_seq_one_letter_code
_entity_poly.pdbx_strand_id
1 'polypeptide(L)'
;MKQRMTLTQKIVLRLESGRVQLFNRHFYRICKGKAFRQIITYENGLQQFVDLGSAVEIPKIYDQIKLVFDSEGKIVAVRTTEKASLVAKDNSVWQRSLISRYKPMSKELRAYHEQEALEYYNWIKREKMYCYQKYGKKKKQLQ
;
A
#
# COMPACT_ATOMS: atom_id res chain seq x y z
N MET A 1 -12.14 21.52 -13.93
CA MET A 1 -11.67 20.14 -13.65
C MET A 1 -10.44 20.21 -12.75
N LYS A 2 -10.39 19.51 -11.62
CA LYS A 2 -9.16 19.47 -10.78
C LYS A 2 -8.14 18.54 -11.46
N GLN A 3 -6.98 19.07 -11.80
CA GLN A 3 -5.89 18.31 -12.40
C GLN A 3 -5.37 17.29 -11.38
N ARG A 4 -5.52 15.99 -11.68
CA ARG A 4 -5.06 14.90 -10.83
C ARG A 4 -3.57 14.65 -11.07
N MET A 5 -2.81 14.48 -9.99
CA MET A 5 -1.37 14.26 -10.05
C MET A 5 -1.06 12.87 -10.64
N THR A 6 -0.13 12.82 -11.58
CA THR A 6 0.47 11.55 -12.01
C THR A 6 1.48 11.10 -10.97
N LEU A 7 1.30 9.90 -10.42
CA LEU A 7 2.34 9.27 -9.62
C LEU A 7 3.42 8.82 -10.57
N THR A 8 4.65 9.23 -10.33
CA THR A 8 5.82 8.67 -11.02
C THR A 8 6.42 7.55 -10.18
N GLN A 9 7.27 6.73 -10.80
CA GLN A 9 8.02 5.70 -10.11
C GLN A 9 8.80 6.23 -8.89
N LYS A 10 9.38 7.44 -8.99
CA LYS A 10 10.08 8.11 -7.89
C LYS A 10 9.19 8.37 -6.67
N ILE A 11 7.91 8.67 -6.90
CA ILE A 11 6.93 8.91 -5.83
C ILE A 11 6.58 7.58 -5.15
N VAL A 12 6.34 6.53 -5.93
CA VAL A 12 6.03 5.19 -5.38
C VAL A 12 7.21 4.63 -4.59
N LEU A 13 8.45 4.87 -5.02
CA LEU A 13 9.67 4.49 -4.30
C LEU A 13 9.80 5.13 -2.91
N ARG A 14 9.21 6.31 -2.70
CA ARG A 14 9.25 7.03 -1.41
C ARG A 14 8.20 6.56 -0.43
N LEU A 15 7.31 5.64 -0.83
CA LEU A 15 6.33 5.08 0.08
C LEU A 15 7.02 4.25 1.16
N GLU A 16 6.86 4.68 2.41
CA GLU A 16 7.39 3.95 3.57
C GLU A 16 6.63 2.64 3.79
N SER A 17 5.32 2.66 3.54
CA SER A 17 4.42 1.51 3.65
C SER A 17 3.24 1.67 2.69
N GLY A 18 2.70 0.55 2.22
CA GLY A 18 1.51 0.52 1.38
C GLY A 18 1.33 -0.82 0.69
N ARG A 19 0.35 -0.89 -0.22
CA ARG A 19 0.12 -2.08 -1.05
C ARG A 19 -0.17 -1.64 -2.47
N VAL A 20 0.23 -2.45 -3.43
CA VAL A 20 -0.09 -2.25 -4.84
C VAL A 20 -0.67 -3.53 -5.41
N GLN A 21 -1.56 -3.38 -6.38
CA GLN A 21 -2.09 -4.48 -7.17
C GLN A 21 -1.66 -4.29 -8.62
N LEU A 22 -1.18 -5.36 -9.22
CA LEU A 22 -0.81 -5.37 -10.63
C LEU A 22 -1.99 -5.73 -11.54
N PHE A 23 -1.89 -5.52 -12.85
CA PHE A 23 -2.93 -5.92 -13.81
C PHE A 23 -3.22 -7.42 -13.81
N ASN A 24 -2.20 -8.25 -13.57
CA ASN A 24 -2.33 -9.70 -13.40
C ASN A 24 -2.96 -10.11 -12.05
N ARG A 25 -3.50 -9.15 -11.28
CA ARG A 25 -4.15 -9.33 -9.97
C ARG A 25 -3.22 -9.77 -8.83
N HIS A 26 -1.91 -9.87 -9.06
CA HIS A 26 -0.96 -10.06 -7.97
C HIS A 26 -0.88 -8.83 -7.07
N PHE A 27 -0.70 -9.07 -5.79
CA PHE A 27 -0.52 -8.03 -4.79
C PHE A 27 0.93 -7.96 -4.35
N TYR A 28 1.39 -6.74 -4.12
CA TYR A 28 2.69 -6.48 -3.53
C TYR A 28 2.55 -5.53 -2.37
N ARG A 29 3.23 -5.85 -1.28
CA ARG A 29 3.41 -4.96 -0.14
C ARG A 29 4.62 -4.07 -0.40
N ILE A 30 4.46 -2.77 -0.20
CA ILE A 30 5.54 -1.82 -0.30
C ILE A 30 6.07 -1.55 1.11
N CYS A 31 7.37 -1.71 1.33
CA CYS A 31 8.03 -1.31 2.56
C CYS A 31 9.42 -0.77 2.23
N LYS A 32 9.68 0.50 2.61
CA LYS A 32 10.95 1.21 2.40
C LYS A 32 11.48 1.11 0.96
N GLY A 33 10.62 1.38 -0.03
CA GLY A 33 11.00 1.36 -1.46
C GLY A 33 11.22 -0.03 -2.07
N LYS A 34 10.96 -1.10 -1.31
CA LYS A 34 10.96 -2.50 -1.81
C LYS A 34 9.54 -3.03 -1.90
N ALA A 35 9.30 -3.92 -2.85
CA ALA A 35 8.02 -4.58 -3.06
C ALA A 35 8.14 -6.08 -2.74
N PHE A 36 7.25 -6.60 -1.91
CA PHE A 36 7.21 -8.02 -1.54
C PHE A 36 5.93 -8.63 -2.09
N ARG A 37 6.02 -9.68 -2.91
CA ARG A 37 4.82 -10.32 -3.47
C ARG A 37 4.04 -10.92 -2.31
N GLN A 38 2.74 -10.71 -2.27
CA GLN A 38 1.88 -11.25 -1.24
C GLN A 38 0.90 -12.24 -1.80
N ILE A 39 0.72 -13.34 -1.07
CA ILE A 39 -0.39 -14.27 -1.25
C ILE A 39 -1.26 -14.24 -0.01
N ILE A 40 -2.51 -14.66 -0.19
CA ILE A 40 -3.45 -14.87 0.89
C ILE A 40 -3.48 -16.37 1.18
N THR A 41 -3.24 -16.74 2.43
CA THR A 41 -3.44 -18.09 2.95
C THR A 41 -4.52 -18.04 4.03
N TYR A 42 -5.09 -19.20 4.37
CA TYR A 42 -6.07 -19.31 5.45
C TYR A 42 -5.51 -20.28 6.49
N GLU A 43 -5.27 -19.78 7.70
CA GLU A 43 -4.82 -20.58 8.84
C GLU A 43 -5.89 -20.48 9.94
N ASN A 44 -6.42 -21.62 10.37
CA ASN A 44 -7.49 -21.71 11.37
C ASN A 44 -8.74 -20.87 11.01
N GLY A 45 -9.09 -20.82 9.72
CA GLY A 45 -10.21 -20.03 9.21
C GLY A 45 -9.95 -18.52 9.16
N LEU A 46 -8.75 -18.06 9.53
CA LEU A 46 -8.35 -16.66 9.48
C LEU A 46 -7.46 -16.40 8.28
N GLN A 47 -7.74 -15.29 7.60
CA GLN A 47 -6.95 -14.84 6.47
C GLN A 47 -5.57 -14.35 6.93
N GLN A 48 -4.51 -14.92 6.35
CA GLN A 48 -3.12 -14.52 6.54
C GLN A 48 -2.55 -13.98 5.24
N PHE A 49 -1.78 -12.90 5.32
CA PHE A 49 -1.06 -12.36 4.18
C PHE A 49 0.40 -12.72 4.31
N VAL A 50 0.91 -13.53 3.40
CA VAL A 50 2.27 -14.07 3.45
C VAL A 50 3.09 -13.48 2.32
N ASP A 51 4.27 -12.95 2.66
CA ASP A 51 5.25 -12.53 1.68
C ASP A 51 5.88 -13.75 1.01
N LEU A 52 5.83 -13.80 -0.30
CA LEU A 52 6.33 -14.91 -1.12
C LEU A 52 7.60 -14.50 -1.86
N GLY A 53 8.67 -15.26 -1.65
CA GLY A 53 9.95 -15.08 -2.33
C GLY A 53 10.74 -13.85 -1.86
N SER A 54 11.67 -13.41 -2.71
CA SER A 54 12.55 -12.28 -2.43
C SER A 54 11.90 -10.93 -2.74
N ALA A 55 12.43 -9.88 -2.11
CA ALA A 55 12.03 -8.51 -2.42
C ALA A 55 12.29 -8.17 -3.90
N VAL A 56 11.32 -7.53 -4.52
CA VAL A 56 11.38 -7.02 -5.89
C VAL A 56 11.53 -5.50 -5.84
N GLU A 57 12.31 -4.96 -6.78
CA GLU A 57 12.44 -3.52 -6.94
C GLU A 57 11.17 -2.95 -7.58
N ILE A 58 10.63 -1.88 -7.00
CA ILE A 58 9.47 -1.16 -7.54
C ILE A 58 9.61 -0.82 -9.03
N PRO A 59 10.77 -0.33 -9.54
CA PRO A 59 10.99 -0.16 -10.98
C PRO A 59 10.53 -1.33 -11.84
N LYS A 60 10.79 -2.57 -11.42
CA LYS A 60 10.52 -3.79 -12.22
C LYS A 60 9.04 -4.10 -12.34
N ILE A 61 8.22 -3.62 -11.40
CA ILE A 61 6.78 -3.87 -11.37
C ILE A 61 5.94 -2.63 -11.66
N TYR A 62 6.57 -1.45 -11.73
CA TYR A 62 5.87 -0.16 -11.74
C TYR A 62 4.88 -0.02 -12.91
N ASP A 63 5.27 -0.43 -14.11
CA ASP A 63 4.39 -0.33 -15.29
C ASP A 63 3.22 -1.32 -15.26
N GLN A 64 3.32 -2.34 -14.42
CA GLN A 64 2.25 -3.30 -14.21
C GLN A 64 1.31 -2.88 -13.08
N ILE A 65 1.60 -1.80 -12.33
CA ILE A 65 0.76 -1.34 -11.22
C ILE A 65 -0.55 -0.80 -11.76
N LYS A 66 -1.64 -1.47 -11.39
CA LYS A 66 -3.03 -1.05 -11.66
C LYS A 66 -3.58 -0.17 -10.54
N LEU A 67 -3.38 -0.58 -9.28
CA LEU A 67 -3.91 0.13 -8.12
C LEU A 67 -2.83 0.34 -7.07
N VAL A 68 -2.88 1.50 -6.42
CA VAL A 68 -2.10 1.80 -5.21
C VAL A 68 -3.07 2.03 -4.06
N PHE A 69 -2.79 1.35 -2.95
CA PHE A 69 -3.55 1.43 -1.72
C PHE A 69 -2.73 2.17 -0.65
N ASP A 70 -3.39 3.01 0.12
CA ASP A 70 -2.78 3.61 1.31
C ASP A 70 -2.73 2.63 2.49
N SER A 71 -2.24 3.13 3.62
CA SER A 71 -2.19 2.39 4.88
C SER A 71 -3.56 2.21 5.53
N GLU A 72 -4.67 2.47 4.86
CA GLU A 72 -6.03 2.16 5.33
C GLU A 72 -6.77 1.25 4.35
N GLY A 73 -6.12 0.87 3.24
CA GLY A 73 -6.71 0.01 2.22
C GLY A 73 -7.55 0.78 1.21
N LYS A 74 -7.52 2.12 1.24
CA LYS A 74 -8.20 2.94 0.25
C LYS A 74 -7.37 3.03 -1.00
N ILE A 75 -8.04 2.96 -2.15
CA ILE A 75 -7.42 3.20 -3.44
C ILE A 75 -7.07 4.69 -3.56
N VAL A 76 -5.78 4.99 -3.65
CA VAL A 76 -5.24 6.35 -3.72
C VAL A 76 -4.62 6.70 -5.07
N ALA A 77 -4.34 5.69 -5.90
CA ALA A 77 -4.04 5.88 -7.31
C ALA A 77 -4.52 4.70 -8.15
N VAL A 78 -4.84 5.00 -9.41
CA VAL A 78 -5.36 4.05 -10.39
C VAL A 78 -4.67 4.28 -11.72
N ARG A 79 -4.30 3.18 -12.37
CA ARG A 79 -3.90 3.12 -13.77
C ARG A 79 -5.00 2.36 -14.51
N THR A 80 -5.63 3.01 -15.49
CA THR A 80 -6.80 2.44 -16.19
C THR A 80 -6.42 1.32 -17.14
N THR A 81 -5.29 1.46 -17.83
CA THR A 81 -4.72 0.48 -18.77
C THR A 81 -3.20 0.42 -18.59
N GLU A 82 -2.54 -0.68 -18.98
CA GLU A 82 -1.09 -0.84 -18.80
C GLU A 82 -0.27 0.32 -19.38
N LYS A 83 -0.70 0.87 -20.53
CA LYS A 83 -0.05 1.99 -21.21
C LYS A 83 -0.39 3.37 -20.63
N ALA A 84 -1.42 3.48 -19.80
CA ALA A 84 -1.83 4.75 -19.21
C ALA A 84 -0.92 5.15 -18.04
N SER A 85 -0.92 6.44 -17.70
CA SER A 85 -0.27 6.94 -16.49
C SER A 85 -0.97 6.45 -15.22
N LEU A 86 -0.20 6.24 -14.15
CA LEU A 86 -0.73 5.97 -12.82
C LEU A 86 -1.17 7.30 -12.18
N VAL A 87 -2.48 7.50 -11.99
CA VAL A 87 -3.05 8.80 -11.60
C VAL A 87 -3.60 8.74 -10.18
N ALA A 88 -3.26 9.73 -9.36
CA ALA A 88 -3.78 9.90 -8.00
C ALA A 88 -5.30 10.13 -8.03
N LYS A 89 -6.04 9.50 -7.12
CA LYS A 89 -7.49 9.75 -6.96
C LYS A 89 -7.75 11.17 -6.43
N ASP A 90 -6.90 11.61 -5.50
CA ASP A 90 -6.86 12.96 -4.95
C ASP A 90 -5.40 13.34 -4.66
N ASN A 91 -5.04 14.60 -4.94
CA ASN A 91 -3.71 15.13 -4.67
C ASN A 91 -3.45 15.24 -3.16
N SER A 92 -4.51 15.26 -2.33
CA SER A 92 -4.41 15.41 -0.89
C SER A 92 -3.66 14.26 -0.20
N VAL A 93 -3.75 13.02 -0.69
CA VAL A 93 -3.06 11.87 -0.08
C VAL A 93 -1.54 12.00 -0.20
N TRP A 94 -1.07 12.52 -1.33
CA TRP A 94 0.35 12.63 -1.65
C TRP A 94 0.99 13.89 -1.07
N GLN A 95 0.19 14.92 -0.75
CA GLN A 95 0.60 16.06 0.06
C GLN A 95 0.53 15.75 1.56
N ARG A 96 -0.35 14.84 1.99
CA ARG A 96 -0.56 14.43 3.40
C ARG A 96 0.41 13.39 3.93
N SER A 97 1.41 12.94 3.16
CA SER A 97 2.52 12.16 3.71
C SER A 97 3.30 12.92 4.80
N LEU A 98 2.98 14.19 5.06
CA LEU A 98 3.50 14.99 6.16
C LEU A 98 2.54 15.19 7.34
N ILE A 99 1.20 15.07 7.22
CA ILE A 99 0.29 15.41 8.34
C ILE A 99 -1.00 14.55 8.30
N SER A 100 -1.09 13.61 9.23
CA SER A 100 -2.27 12.82 9.58
C SER A 100 -3.32 13.70 10.27
N ARG A 101 -4.55 13.85 9.71
CA ARG A 101 -5.83 14.02 10.46
C ARG A 101 -7.03 13.56 9.61
N TYR A 102 -7.92 12.79 10.23
CA TYR A 102 -9.07 12.09 9.62
C TYR A 102 -10.38 12.90 9.66
N LYS A 103 -11.33 12.61 8.73
CA LYS A 103 -12.74 13.03 8.80
C LYS A 103 -13.66 11.82 8.54
N PRO A 104 -14.86 11.74 9.16
CA PRO A 104 -15.69 10.55 9.15
C PRO A 104 -16.50 10.37 7.85
N MET A 105 -16.79 9.11 7.54
CA MET A 105 -17.48 8.59 6.34
C MET A 105 -18.94 8.21 6.68
N SER A 106 -19.85 8.20 5.69
CA SER A 106 -21.29 7.93 5.90
C SER A 106 -21.59 6.48 6.32
N LYS A 107 -22.76 6.27 6.94
CA LYS A 107 -23.15 5.04 7.67
C LYS A 107 -23.28 3.80 6.77
N GLU A 108 -23.84 3.93 5.57
CA GLU A 108 -24.02 2.78 4.65
C GLU A 108 -22.71 2.34 4.00
N LEU A 109 -21.84 3.29 3.66
CA LEU A 109 -20.50 3.00 3.11
C LEU A 109 -19.57 2.39 4.17
N ARG A 110 -19.84 2.70 5.45
CA ARG A 110 -19.10 2.19 6.61
C ARG A 110 -19.24 0.68 6.74
N ALA A 111 -20.46 0.14 6.69
CA ALA A 111 -20.70 -1.28 6.95
C ALA A 111 -20.04 -2.21 5.92
N TYR A 112 -20.11 -1.87 4.62
CA TYR A 112 -19.47 -2.64 3.55
C TYR A 112 -17.94 -2.58 3.61
N HIS A 113 -17.38 -1.41 3.92
CA HIS A 113 -15.93 -1.25 4.07
C HIS A 113 -15.40 -1.72 5.42
N GLU A 114 -16.20 -1.74 6.50
CA GLU A 114 -15.76 -2.13 7.84
C GLU A 114 -15.37 -3.60 7.93
N GLN A 115 -16.00 -4.51 7.19
CA GLN A 115 -15.64 -5.93 7.26
C GLN A 115 -14.28 -6.22 6.59
N GLU A 116 -14.03 -5.73 5.38
CA GLU A 116 -12.72 -5.85 4.72
C GLU A 116 -11.65 -4.94 5.36
N ALA A 117 -12.01 -3.74 5.81
CA ALA A 117 -11.07 -2.79 6.38
C ALA A 117 -10.71 -3.10 7.84
N LEU A 118 -11.54 -3.78 8.64
CA LEU A 118 -11.17 -4.15 10.02
C LEU A 118 -10.12 -5.26 10.05
N GLU A 119 -10.25 -6.26 9.17
CA GLU A 119 -9.24 -7.30 8.97
C GLU A 119 -7.93 -6.70 8.43
N TYR A 120 -8.03 -5.79 7.46
CA TYR A 120 -6.87 -5.11 6.88
C TYR A 120 -6.23 -4.08 7.84
N TYR A 121 -7.01 -3.35 8.65
CA TYR A 121 -6.53 -2.41 9.67
C TYR A 121 -5.74 -3.11 10.77
N ASN A 122 -6.24 -4.25 11.24
CA ASN A 122 -5.53 -5.10 12.20
C ASN A 122 -4.24 -5.70 11.59
N TRP A 123 -4.21 -5.90 10.27
CA TRP A 123 -3.01 -6.29 9.54
C TRP A 123 -2.01 -5.13 9.40
N ILE A 124 -2.43 -3.92 9.00
CA ILE A 124 -1.56 -2.73 8.88
C ILE A 124 -0.88 -2.40 10.21
N LYS A 125 -1.61 -2.48 11.32
CA LYS A 125 -1.07 -2.23 12.67
C LYS A 125 0.05 -3.23 13.01
N ARG A 126 -0.13 -4.50 12.64
CA ARG A 126 0.89 -5.55 12.75
C ARG A 126 2.05 -5.34 11.78
N GLU A 127 1.79 -4.89 10.56
CA GLU A 127 2.79 -4.64 9.51
C GLU A 127 3.71 -3.45 9.80
N LYS A 128 3.17 -2.33 10.26
CA LYS A 128 3.99 -1.19 10.71
C LYS A 128 4.96 -1.63 11.82
N MET A 129 4.46 -2.43 12.75
CA MET A 129 5.26 -3.00 13.83
C MET A 129 6.29 -4.02 13.31
N TYR A 130 5.91 -4.90 12.37
CA TYR A 130 6.80 -5.88 11.74
C TYR A 130 7.91 -5.24 10.90
N CYS A 131 7.59 -4.27 10.03
CA CYS A 131 8.59 -3.53 9.25
C CYS A 131 9.55 -2.76 10.15
N TYR A 132 9.06 -2.21 11.27
CA TYR A 132 9.91 -1.58 12.28
C TYR A 132 10.82 -2.58 12.99
N GLN A 133 10.29 -3.72 13.45
CA GLN A 133 11.07 -4.73 14.18
C GLN A 133 12.10 -5.44 13.30
N LYS A 134 11.72 -5.81 12.07
CA LYS A 134 12.54 -6.61 11.16
C LYS A 134 13.53 -5.77 10.36
N TYR A 135 13.14 -4.56 9.97
CA TYR A 135 13.93 -3.71 9.07
C TYR A 135 14.21 -2.30 9.63
N GLY A 136 13.67 -1.94 10.80
CA GLY A 136 13.85 -0.64 11.45
C GLY A 136 15.06 -0.53 12.38
N LYS A 137 15.79 -1.62 12.63
CA LYS A 137 17.07 -1.57 13.35
C LYS A 137 18.17 -0.94 12.46
N LYS A 138 18.27 0.40 12.46
CA LYS A 138 19.57 1.05 12.28
C LYS A 138 20.33 0.93 13.59
N LYS A 139 21.54 0.39 13.50
CA LYS A 139 22.54 0.24 14.57
C LYS A 139 22.58 1.46 15.50
N LYS A 140 22.22 1.28 16.77
CA LYS A 140 23.05 1.84 17.86
C LYS A 140 24.10 0.78 18.14
N GLN A 141 25.18 0.81 17.39
CA GLN A 141 26.44 0.14 17.70
C GLN A 141 27.47 0.64 16.68
N LEU A 142 28.16 1.70 17.08
CA LEU A 142 29.61 1.80 17.08
C LEU A 142 29.95 3.06 17.87
N GLN A 143 30.44 2.80 19.08
CA GLN A 143 31.36 3.56 19.96
C GLN A 143 31.17 5.07 20.06
#